data_AF-A0AAX6HIR8-F1
#
_entry.id   AF-A0AAX6HIR8-F1
#
_cell.length_a   1.000
_cell.length_b   1.000
_cell.length_c   1.000
_cell.angle_alpha   90.00
_cell.angle_beta   90.00
_cell.angle_gamma   90.00
#
_symmetry.space_group_name_H-M   'P 1'
#
loop_
_entity.id
_entity.type
_entity.pdbx_description
1 polymer ?
#
loop_
_entity_poly.entity_id
_entity_poly.type
_entity_poly.pdbx_seq_one_letter_code
_entity_poly.pdbx_strand_id
1 'polypeptide(L)' 'MSNRASNIMEGTNNMREPSVGAKCKLLSWYKKGEVAEGEIFSTNLADLVYFKPLGFDAWKVSVDIAVDEKAYL' A
#
# COMPACT_ATOMS: atom_id res chain seq x y z
N MET A 1 24.20 -38.88 16.87
CA MET A 1 23.13 -38.48 15.93
C MET A 1 22.95 -36.98 16.08
N SER A 2 23.41 -36.22 15.08
CA SER A 2 23.42 -34.75 15.09
C SER A 2 22.07 -34.23 14.64
N ASN A 3 21.28 -33.65 15.54
CA ASN A 3 20.09 -32.91 15.17
C ASN A 3 20.49 -31.45 14.99
N ARG A 4 20.86 -31.12 13.75
CA ARG A 4 21.03 -29.75 13.29
C ARG A 4 19.64 -29.12 13.24
N ALA A 5 19.26 -28.38 14.28
CA ALA A 5 18.06 -27.58 14.25
C ALA A 5 18.18 -26.61 13.08
N SER A 6 17.29 -26.75 12.09
CA SER A 6 17.14 -25.81 11.00
C SER A 6 16.77 -24.46 11.61
N ASN A 7 17.64 -23.47 11.53
CA ASN A 7 17.26 -22.09 11.84
C ASN A 7 16.19 -21.67 10.83
N ILE A 8 14.93 -21.75 11.23
CA ILE A 8 13.85 -21.08 10.53
C ILE A 8 14.10 -19.59 10.78
N MET A 9 14.67 -18.90 9.79
CA MET A 9 14.52 -17.45 9.72
C MET A 9 13.05 -17.22 9.40
N GLU A 10 12.21 -17.14 10.44
CA GLU A 10 10.98 -16.36 10.36
C GLU A 10 11.45 -14.94 10.08
N GLY A 11 11.47 -14.57 8.80
CA GLY A 11 11.49 -13.18 8.42
C GLY A 11 10.23 -12.59 9.04
N THR A 12 10.37 -11.94 10.20
CA THR A 12 9.34 -11.07 10.70
C THR A 12 9.24 -9.97 9.66
N ASN A 13 8.28 -10.12 8.75
CA ASN A 13 7.81 -8.99 7.96
C ASN A 13 7.22 -8.07 9.01
N ASN A 14 8.06 -7.20 9.56
CA ASN A 14 7.69 -6.09 10.41
C ASN A 14 6.95 -5.12 9.50
N MET A 15 5.76 -5.52 9.04
CA MET A 15 4.88 -4.70 8.22
C MET A 15 4.35 -3.65 9.17
N ARG A 16 5.10 -2.56 9.25
CA ARG A 16 4.66 -1.36 9.96
C ARG A 16 3.30 -1.00 9.38
N GLU A 17 2.33 -0.74 10.25
CA GLU A 17 1.05 -0.25 9.76
C GLU A 17 1.28 0.97 8.87
N PRO A 18 0.58 1.06 7.73
CA PRO A 18 0.71 2.18 6.83
C PRO A 18 0.41 3.49 7.58
N SER A 19 1.42 4.35 7.67
CA SER A 19 1.32 5.65 8.31
C SER A 19 1.11 6.74 7.28
N VAL A 20 0.44 7.82 7.67
CA VAL A 20 0.43 9.06 6.87
C VAL A 20 1.87 9.48 6.58
N GLY A 21 2.15 9.81 5.33
CA GLY A 21 3.49 10.13 4.84
C GLY A 21 4.30 8.94 4.33
N ALA A 22 3.75 7.72 4.39
CA ALA A 22 4.44 6.56 3.82
C ALA A 22 4.34 6.57 2.30
N LYS A 23 5.48 6.38 1.62
CA LYS A 23 5.52 6.19 0.17
C LYS A 23 4.95 4.82 -0.22
N CYS A 24 4.23 4.80 -1.33
CA CYS A 24 3.58 3.60 -1.85
C CYS A 24 3.57 3.58 -3.39
N LYS A 25 3.36 2.39 -3.94
CA LYS A 25 3.21 2.13 -5.38
C LYS A 25 1.77 1.71 -5.63
N LEU A 26 1.10 2.37 -6.56
CA LEU A 26 -0.24 2.01 -7.01
C LEU A 26 -0.13 0.98 -8.14
N LEU A 27 -0.86 -0.12 -7.99
CA LEU A 27 -0.91 -1.20 -8.97
C LEU A 27 -2.19 -1.09 -9.80
N SER A 28 -2.10 -1.47 -11.08
CA SER A 28 -3.30 -1.58 -11.90
C SER A 28 -4.20 -2.72 -11.42
N TRP A 29 -5.51 -2.46 -11.38
CA TRP A 29 -6.52 -3.44 -11.00
C TRP A 29 -6.88 -4.43 -12.12
N TYR A 30 -6.56 -4.12 -13.38
CA TYR A 30 -6.95 -4.92 -14.56
C TYR A 30 -5.76 -5.49 -15.35
N LYS A 31 -4.55 -4.97 -15.14
CA LYS A 31 -3.32 -5.47 -15.78
C LYS A 31 -2.21 -5.62 -14.74
N LYS A 32 -1.20 -6.42 -15.06
CA LYS A 32 0.00 -6.49 -14.24
C LYS A 32 0.82 -5.22 -14.45
N GLY A 33 1.15 -4.52 -13.38
CA GLY A 33 2.08 -3.39 -13.41
C GLY A 33 1.73 -2.28 -12.43
N GLU A 34 2.74 -1.47 -12.16
CA GLU A 34 2.64 -0.21 -11.45
C GLU A 34 2.08 0.86 -12.39
N VAL A 35 1.18 1.69 -11.87
CA VAL A 35 0.55 2.78 -12.61
C VAL A 35 0.91 4.16 -12.06
N ALA A 36 1.33 4.23 -10.79
CA ALA A 36 1.73 5.47 -10.15
C ALA A 36 2.54 5.23 -8.87
N GLU A 37 3.32 6.22 -8.49
CA GLU A 37 3.93 6.37 -7.17
C GLU A 37 3.22 7.48 -6.40
N GLY A 38 3.10 7.31 -5.08
CA GLY A 38 2.45 8.29 -4.24
C GLY A 38 2.72 8.12 -2.76
N GLU A 39 2.04 8.93 -1.97
CA GLU A 39 2.20 9.00 -0.53
C GLU A 39 0.83 8.86 0.16
N ILE A 40 0.79 8.14 1.29
CA ILE A 40 -0.44 8.00 2.07
C ILE A 40 -0.79 9.35 2.68
N PHE A 41 -1.88 9.94 2.22
CA PHE A 41 -2.41 11.22 2.67
C PHE A 41 -3.32 11.08 3.89
N SER A 42 -4.11 9.99 3.98
CA SER A 42 -4.98 9.75 5.13
C SER A 42 -5.29 8.27 5.32
N THR A 43 -5.30 7.86 6.59
CA THR A 43 -5.73 6.54 7.08
C THR A 43 -6.97 6.62 7.96
N ASN A 44 -7.60 7.80 8.06
CA ASN A 44 -8.76 8.02 8.90
C ASN A 44 -10.01 7.36 8.28
N LEU A 45 -10.64 6.43 9.01
CA LEU A 45 -11.81 5.69 8.53
C LEU A 45 -13.00 6.59 8.14
N ALA A 46 -13.12 7.77 8.76
CA ALA A 46 -14.21 8.71 8.54
C ALA A 46 -13.96 9.68 7.36
N ASP A 47 -12.75 9.69 6.80
CA ASP A 47 -12.41 10.59 5.71
C ASP A 47 -13.20 10.25 4.44
N LEU A 48 -13.77 11.26 3.81
CA LEU A 48 -14.65 11.07 2.65
C LEU A 48 -13.87 10.96 1.33
N VAL A 49 -14.14 9.92 0.56
CA VAL A 49 -13.82 9.79 -0.87
C VAL A 49 -15.15 9.73 -1.60
N TYR A 50 -15.44 10.73 -2.45
CA TYR A 50 -16.72 10.84 -3.16
C TYR A 50 -17.94 10.68 -2.23
N PHE A 51 -18.00 11.46 -1.15
CA PHE A 51 -19.07 11.41 -0.13
C PHE A 51 -19.27 10.07 0.58
N LYS A 52 -18.33 9.12 0.41
CA LYS A 52 -18.31 7.84 1.12
C LYS A 52 -17.11 7.78 2.07
N PRO A 53 -17.27 7.31 3.32
CA PRO A 53 -16.13 7.06 4.20
C PRO A 53 -15.16 6.05 3.58
N LEU A 54 -13.87 6.21 3.84
CA LEU A 54 -12.82 5.26 3.42
C LEU A 54 -13.11 3.83 3.88
N GLY A 55 -13.47 3.66 5.17
CA GLY A 55 -13.62 2.33 5.78
C GLY A 55 -12.29 1.68 6.15
N PHE A 56 -12.36 0.44 6.65
CA PHE A 56 -11.18 -0.34 7.04
C PHE A 56 -10.36 -0.78 5.81
N ASP A 57 -9.05 -0.93 6.01
CA ASP A 57 -8.08 -1.36 4.99
C ASP A 57 -8.04 -0.49 3.73
N ALA A 58 -8.50 0.77 3.86
CA ALA A 58 -8.50 1.76 2.79
C ALA A 58 -7.71 3.00 3.21
N TRP A 59 -6.96 3.54 2.25
CA TRP A 59 -6.13 4.72 2.44
C TRP A 59 -6.36 5.73 1.31
N LYS A 60 -6.35 7.02 1.64
CA LYS A 60 -6.22 8.07 0.63
C LYS A 60 -4.74 8.22 0.29
N VAL A 61 -4.45 8.24 -1.00
CA VAL A 61 -3.08 8.40 -1.52
C VAL A 61 -3.05 9.66 -2.39
N SER A 62 -2.07 10.53 -2.16
CA SER A 62 -1.71 11.57 -3.13
C SER A 62 -0.77 10.98 -4.16
N VAL A 63 -1.08 11.19 -5.45
CA VAL A 63 -0.23 10.70 -6.54
C VAL A 63 0.83 11.75 -6.85
N ASP A 64 2.10 11.35 -6.74
CA ASP A 64 3.24 12.23 -7.03
C ASP A 64 3.70 12.07 -8.48
N ILE A 65 3.77 10.81 -8.95
CA ILE A 65 4.21 10.46 -10.29
C ILE A 65 3.23 9.46 -10.86
N ALA A 66 2.69 9.75 -12.04
CA ALA A 66 1.92 8.78 -12.77
C ALA A 66 2.75 8.15 -13.89
N VAL A 67 2.79 6.82 -13.89
CA VAL A 67 3.53 6.02 -14.88
C VAL A 67 2.68 5.74 -16.10
N ASP A 68 1.36 5.67 -15.93
CA ASP A 68 0.39 5.54 -17.01
C ASP A 68 -0.61 6.68 -16.94
N GLU A 69 -0.49 7.63 -17.87
CA GLU A 69 -1.37 8.81 -18.01
C GLU A 69 -2.85 8.46 -18.15
N LYS A 70 -3.17 7.22 -18.56
CA LYS A 70 -4.56 6.74 -18.71
C LYS A 70 -5.07 5.98 -17.49
N ALA A 71 -4.24 5.81 -16.46
CA ALA A 71 -4.59 5.03 -15.27
C ALA A 71 -5.22 5.86 -14.14
N TYR A 72 -5.22 7.19 -14.26
CA TYR A 72 -5.92 8.11 -13.37
C TYR A 72 -6.96 8.89 -14.19
N LEU A 73 -8.16 9.07 -13.63
CA LEU A 73 -9.28 9.83 -14.20
C LEU A 73 -9.24 11.28 -13.71
#